data_AF-A0A7G1KIX9-F1
#
_entry.id   AF-A0A7G1KIX9-F1
#
_cell.length_a   1.000
_cell.length_b   1.000
_cell.length_c   1.000
_cell.angle_alpha   90.00
_cell.angle_beta   90.00
_cell.angle_gamma   90.00
#
_symmetry.space_group_name_H-M   'P 1'
#
loop_
_entity.id
_entity.type
_entity.pdbx_description
1 polymer ?
#
loop_
_entity_poly.entity_id
_entity_poly.type
_entity_poly.pdbx_seq_one_letter_code
_entity_poly.pdbx_strand_id
1 'polypeptide(L)'
;MPSLTRVPRHARKPTDDRRAEFEQRVLVAVEELLAEGTPYTEIAVQKIAAASNSARSTFYRYFPDKSRLLIRMADLATADLFEAAELWWSTEHTDRQAGVARAIGAMIAGFRRHRYLLLALSEVAAYDRDVGAYWRARVATFTEMVRARLESDRAAGRVGADLDPAATAVVLTSMVERSITVAFSADTGIGDTELARALGRAIWLVVYGDAPDAGPTR
;
A
#
# COMPACT_ATOMS: atom_id res chain seq x y z
N MET A 1 12.10 -46.65 -14.77
CA MET A 1 12.28 -45.52 -13.83
C MET A 1 12.54 -44.27 -14.66
N PRO A 2 11.72 -43.23 -14.50
CA PRO A 2 12.15 -42.12 -13.66
C PRO A 2 11.08 -41.66 -12.66
N SER A 3 11.55 -41.37 -11.44
CA SER A 3 10.82 -40.65 -10.40
C SER A 3 10.76 -39.18 -10.74
N LEU A 4 9.57 -38.57 -10.69
CA LEU A 4 9.41 -37.13 -10.60
C LEU A 4 8.85 -36.81 -9.21
N THR A 5 9.78 -36.41 -8.36
CA THR A 5 9.58 -35.98 -6.99
C THR A 5 8.63 -34.79 -6.97
N ARG A 6 7.43 -35.02 -6.42
CA ARG A 6 6.48 -34.00 -6.00
C ARG A 6 7.17 -33.10 -4.97
N VAL A 7 7.43 -31.85 -5.32
CA VAL A 7 7.92 -30.84 -4.38
C VAL A 7 6.86 -30.66 -3.29
N PRO A 8 7.17 -30.86 -2.00
CA PRO A 8 6.19 -30.66 -0.94
C PRO A 8 5.99 -29.16 -0.74
N ARG A 9 4.75 -28.68 -0.97
CA ARG A 9 4.26 -27.40 -0.45
C ARG A 9 4.58 -27.37 1.04
N HIS A 10 5.42 -26.42 1.46
CA HIS A 10 5.84 -26.23 2.85
C HIS A 10 4.62 -26.29 3.79
N ALA A 11 4.55 -27.32 4.64
CA ALA A 11 3.58 -27.35 5.73
C ALA A 11 3.99 -26.26 6.74
N ARG A 12 3.21 -25.16 6.81
CA ARG A 12 3.34 -24.15 7.86
C ARG A 12 3.29 -24.83 9.23
N LYS A 13 4.18 -24.42 10.15
CA LYS A 13 4.23 -25.02 11.50
C LYS A 13 2.99 -24.56 12.30
N PRO A 14 2.41 -25.41 13.17
CA PRO A 14 1.23 -25.06 13.99
C PRO A 14 1.39 -23.80 14.86
N THR A 15 2.63 -23.41 15.16
CA THR A 15 2.95 -22.19 15.91
C THR A 15 2.80 -20.92 15.08
N ASP A 16 3.09 -20.97 13.78
CA ASP A 16 2.95 -19.84 12.86
C ASP A 16 1.48 -19.57 12.58
N ASP A 17 0.67 -20.62 12.43
CA ASP A 17 -0.77 -20.50 12.21
C ASP A 17 -1.45 -19.84 13.42
N ARG A 18 -1.14 -20.28 14.65
CA ARG A 18 -1.66 -19.65 15.88
C ARG A 18 -1.25 -18.18 16.01
N ARG A 19 -0.05 -17.83 15.56
CA ARG A 19 0.41 -16.43 15.55
C ARG A 19 -0.38 -15.61 14.54
N ALA A 20 -0.52 -16.11 13.31
CA ALA A 20 -1.28 -15.43 12.26
C ALA A 20 -2.75 -15.22 12.67
N GLU A 21 -3.39 -16.25 13.22
CA GLU A 21 -4.77 -16.15 13.73
C GLU A 21 -4.90 -15.10 14.84
N PHE A 22 -3.93 -15.05 15.76
CA PHE A 22 -3.93 -14.04 16.83
C PHE A 22 -3.76 -12.63 16.27
N GLU A 23 -2.76 -12.43 15.40
CA GLU A 23 -2.51 -11.13 14.78
C GLU A 23 -3.72 -10.65 13.95
N GLN A 24 -4.42 -11.57 13.26
CA GLN A 24 -5.64 -11.25 12.53
C GLN A 24 -6.80 -10.82 13.44
N ARG A 25 -6.99 -11.47 14.59
CA ARG A 25 -7.99 -11.03 15.59
C ARG A 25 -7.66 -9.65 16.15
N VAL A 26 -6.37 -9.35 16.34
CA VAL A 26 -5.92 -8.04 16.80
C VAL A 26 -6.15 -6.97 15.73
N LEU A 27 -5.90 -7.28 14.45
CA LEU A 27 -6.18 -6.39 13.34
C LEU A 27 -7.66 -5.97 13.31
N VAL A 28 -8.57 -6.96 13.33
CA VAL A 28 -10.02 -6.71 13.34
C VAL A 28 -10.41 -5.84 14.55
N ALA A 29 -9.93 -6.18 15.75
CA ALA A 29 -10.22 -5.42 16.95
C ALA A 29 -9.72 -3.96 16.87
N VAL A 30 -8.52 -3.72 16.34
CA VAL A 30 -7.99 -2.35 16.17
C VAL A 30 -8.83 -1.58 15.16
N GLU A 31 -9.22 -2.19 14.05
CA GLU A 31 -10.03 -1.54 13.01
C GLU A 31 -11.42 -1.16 13.51
N GLU A 32 -12.08 -2.05 14.26
CA GLU A 32 -13.38 -1.77 14.88
C GLU A 32 -13.28 -0.60 15.87
N LEU A 33 -12.26 -0.60 16.73
CA LEU A 33 -12.04 0.47 17.71
C LEU A 33 -11.74 1.83 17.05
N LEU A 34 -11.02 1.84 15.93
CA LEU A 34 -10.79 3.06 15.15
C LEU A 34 -12.05 3.51 14.42
N ALA A 35 -12.88 2.57 13.95
CA ALA A 35 -14.15 2.87 13.30
C ALA A 35 -15.18 3.50 14.27
N GLU A 36 -15.08 3.22 15.58
CA GLU A 36 -15.83 3.91 16.64
C GLU A 36 -15.45 5.40 16.77
N GLY A 37 -14.39 5.86 16.08
CA GLY A 37 -13.92 7.24 16.12
C GLY A 37 -12.93 7.56 17.24
N THR A 38 -12.44 6.55 17.96
CA THR A 38 -11.41 6.76 18.99
C THR A 38 -10.05 6.96 18.29
N PRO A 39 -9.32 8.07 18.53
CA PRO A 39 -7.98 8.25 17.99
C PRO A 39 -7.05 7.12 18.42
N TYR A 40 -6.16 6.67 17.53
CA TYR A 40 -5.29 5.52 17.82
C TYR A 40 -4.51 5.69 19.11
N THR A 41 -3.99 6.89 19.37
CA THR A 41 -3.22 7.26 20.57
C THR A 41 -4.01 7.09 21.87
N GLU A 42 -5.33 7.27 21.83
CA GLU A 42 -6.23 7.17 22.99
C GLU A 42 -6.71 5.75 23.28
N ILE A 43 -6.61 4.82 22.31
CA ILE A 43 -7.03 3.43 22.52
C ILE A 43 -6.12 2.75 23.55
N ALA A 44 -6.65 2.41 24.72
CA ALA A 44 -5.92 1.68 25.74
C ALA A 44 -5.55 0.25 25.27
N VAL A 45 -4.33 -0.21 25.54
CA VAL A 45 -3.88 -1.58 25.20
C VAL A 45 -4.80 -2.64 25.81
N GLN A 46 -5.34 -2.39 27.01
CA GLN A 46 -6.31 -3.27 27.65
C GLN A 46 -7.61 -3.41 26.82
N LYS A 47 -8.08 -2.33 26.18
CA LYS A 47 -9.28 -2.36 25.31
C LYS A 47 -9.02 -3.24 24.09
N ILE A 48 -7.83 -3.12 23.47
CA ILE A 48 -7.43 -3.94 22.32
C ILE A 48 -7.29 -5.42 22.72
N ALA A 49 -6.65 -5.70 23.85
CA ALA A 49 -6.49 -7.07 24.36
C ALA A 49 -7.85 -7.73 24.65
N ALA A 50 -8.78 -7.00 25.27
CA ALA A 50 -10.13 -7.47 25.52
C ALA A 50 -10.91 -7.72 24.21
N ALA A 51 -10.88 -6.77 23.27
CA ALA A 51 -11.56 -6.89 21.97
C ALA A 51 -11.00 -8.04 21.11
N SER A 52 -9.71 -8.34 21.24
CA SER A 52 -9.05 -9.48 20.55
C SER A 52 -9.15 -10.82 21.30
N ASN A 53 -9.92 -10.88 22.41
CA ASN A 53 -10.07 -12.04 23.28
C ASN A 53 -8.73 -12.62 23.74
N SER A 54 -7.83 -11.76 24.23
CA SER A 54 -6.49 -12.13 24.67
C SER A 54 -6.18 -11.59 26.06
N ALA A 55 -5.47 -12.41 26.85
CA ALA A 55 -4.86 -11.95 28.08
C ALA A 55 -3.81 -10.86 27.79
N ARG A 56 -3.67 -9.91 28.73
CA ARG A 56 -2.69 -8.82 28.64
C ARG A 56 -1.25 -9.34 28.48
N SER A 57 -0.88 -10.37 29.23
CA SER A 57 0.45 -11.00 29.15
C SER A 57 0.74 -11.59 27.76
N THR A 58 -0.25 -12.23 27.15
CA THR A 58 -0.15 -12.72 25.77
C THR A 58 0.04 -11.57 24.79
N PHE A 59 -0.72 -10.49 24.94
CA PHE A 59 -0.63 -9.32 24.05
C PHE A 59 0.78 -8.71 24.03
N TYR A 60 1.35 -8.39 25.20
CA TYR A 60 2.68 -7.78 25.30
C TYR A 60 3.81 -8.69 24.81
N ARG A 61 3.59 -10.00 24.70
CA ARG A 61 4.54 -10.93 24.08
C ARG A 61 4.67 -10.72 22.57
N TYR A 62 3.60 -10.31 21.89
CA TYR A 62 3.60 -10.05 20.45
C TYR A 62 3.87 -8.58 20.13
N PHE A 63 3.33 -7.67 20.94
CA PHE A 63 3.37 -6.24 20.71
C PHE A 63 3.92 -5.53 21.95
N PRO A 64 5.23 -5.22 21.99
CA PRO A 64 5.84 -4.61 23.16
C PRO A 64 5.31 -3.19 23.42
N ASP A 65 4.92 -2.48 22.36
CA ASP A 65 4.38 -1.12 22.40
C ASP A 65 3.35 -0.89 21.27
N LYS A 66 2.67 0.27 21.32
CA LYS A 66 1.64 0.65 20.33
C LYS A 66 2.25 0.92 18.95
N SER A 67 3.46 1.46 18.86
CA SER A 67 4.12 1.73 17.59
C SER A 67 4.38 0.43 16.82
N ARG A 68 4.90 -0.60 17.50
CA ARG A 68 5.11 -1.96 16.97
C ARG A 68 3.79 -2.67 16.63
N LEU A 69 2.75 -2.46 17.43
CA LEU A 69 1.41 -2.93 17.09
C LEU A 69 0.95 -2.32 15.76
N LEU A 70 0.96 -0.99 15.65
CA LEU A 70 0.46 -0.28 14.47
C LEU A 70 1.23 -0.67 13.20
N ILE A 71 2.56 -0.73 13.28
CA ILE A 71 3.41 -1.18 12.18
C ILE A 71 3.03 -2.61 11.74
N ARG A 72 2.89 -3.53 12.70
CA ARG A 72 2.55 -4.93 12.37
C ARG A 72 1.14 -5.06 11.79
N MET A 73 0.17 -4.30 12.29
CA MET A 73 -1.17 -4.28 11.73
C MET A 73 -1.16 -3.71 10.32
N ALA A 74 -0.38 -2.65 10.07
CA ALA A 74 -0.21 -2.09 8.73
C ALA A 74 0.43 -3.11 7.77
N ASP A 75 1.44 -3.86 8.20
CA ASP A 75 2.02 -4.94 7.37
C ASP A 75 0.98 -5.99 6.98
N LEU A 76 0.14 -6.43 7.92
CA LEU A 76 -0.91 -7.43 7.64
C LEU A 76 -1.99 -6.88 6.72
N ALA A 77 -2.46 -5.66 6.98
CA ALA A 77 -3.48 -4.99 6.17
C ALA A 77 -3.00 -4.74 4.72
N THR A 78 -1.70 -4.56 4.54
CA THR A 78 -1.13 -4.17 3.26
C THR A 78 -0.39 -5.27 2.51
N ALA A 79 -0.28 -6.48 3.08
CA ALA A 79 0.44 -7.59 2.45
C ALA A 79 -0.04 -7.88 1.01
N ASP A 80 -1.37 -8.05 0.82
CA ASP A 80 -1.94 -8.36 -0.50
C ASP A 80 -1.91 -7.15 -1.46
N LEU A 81 -2.00 -5.94 -0.91
CA LEU A 81 -2.11 -4.69 -1.66
C LEU A 81 -0.83 -4.37 -2.42
N PHE A 82 0.31 -4.54 -1.75
CA PHE A 82 1.59 -4.21 -2.35
C PHE A 82 2.05 -5.30 -3.32
N GLU A 83 1.81 -6.57 -3.02
CA GLU A 83 2.11 -7.67 -3.95
C GLU A 83 1.32 -7.54 -5.27
N ALA A 84 0.03 -7.16 -5.19
CA ALA A 84 -0.78 -6.90 -6.37
C ALA A 84 -0.35 -5.65 -7.15
N ALA A 85 0.03 -4.57 -6.45
CA ALA A 85 0.53 -3.35 -7.08
C ALA A 85 1.89 -3.58 -7.77
N GLU A 86 2.80 -4.33 -7.13
CA GLU A 86 4.11 -4.74 -7.66
C GLU A 86 3.97 -5.57 -8.92
N LEU A 87 3.14 -6.62 -8.86
CA LEU A 87 2.88 -7.50 -9.99
C LEU A 87 2.29 -6.70 -11.16
N TRP A 88 1.36 -5.79 -10.88
CA TRP A 88 0.74 -4.98 -11.92
C TRP A 88 1.72 -3.98 -12.55
N TRP A 89 2.50 -3.25 -11.74
CA TRP A 89 3.48 -2.27 -12.24
C TRP A 89 4.57 -2.91 -13.11
N SER A 90 4.83 -4.21 -12.89
CA SER A 90 5.75 -5.03 -13.67
C SER A 90 5.18 -5.53 -15.01
N THR A 91 3.85 -5.62 -15.16
CA THR A 91 3.24 -6.08 -16.42
C THR A 91 3.24 -5.00 -17.51
N GLU A 92 3.45 -5.40 -18.77
CA GLU A 92 3.42 -4.48 -19.91
C GLU A 92 2.00 -3.93 -20.13
N HIS A 93 1.85 -2.62 -19.94
CA HIS A 93 0.56 -1.92 -20.04
C HIS A 93 0.10 -1.75 -21.49
N THR A 94 -0.44 -2.81 -22.08
CA THR A 94 -1.16 -2.78 -23.37
C THR A 94 -2.40 -1.88 -23.35
N ASP A 95 -2.90 -1.49 -22.16
CA ASP A 95 -4.14 -0.71 -21.98
C ASP A 95 -3.94 0.82 -21.75
N ARG A 96 -2.73 1.35 -21.92
CA ARG A 96 -2.43 2.80 -21.80
C ARG A 96 -3.00 3.44 -20.51
N GLN A 97 -3.74 4.55 -20.61
CA GLN A 97 -4.36 5.28 -19.49
C GLN A 97 -5.38 4.42 -18.71
N ALA A 98 -6.16 3.58 -19.40
CA ALA A 98 -7.18 2.74 -18.77
C ALA A 98 -6.53 1.71 -17.83
N GLY A 99 -5.35 1.21 -18.21
CA GLY A 99 -4.50 0.42 -17.34
C GLY A 99 -4.19 1.15 -16.03
N VAL A 100 -3.61 2.35 -16.12
CA VAL A 100 -3.23 3.13 -14.92
C VAL A 100 -4.42 3.39 -14.00
N ALA A 101 -5.57 3.78 -14.56
CA ALA A 101 -6.78 4.00 -13.77
C ALA A 101 -7.24 2.72 -13.04
N ARG A 102 -7.15 1.55 -13.68
CA ARG A 102 -7.50 0.26 -13.07
C ARG A 102 -6.58 -0.09 -11.89
N ALA A 103 -5.29 0.18 -12.01
CA ALA A 103 -4.33 -0.05 -10.92
C ALA A 103 -4.57 0.85 -9.72
N ILE A 104 -4.78 2.14 -9.97
CA ILE A 104 -5.13 3.07 -8.91
C ILE A 104 -6.46 2.64 -8.25
N GLY A 105 -7.43 2.16 -9.03
CA GLY A 105 -8.67 1.60 -8.50
C GLY A 105 -8.44 0.42 -7.56
N ALA A 106 -7.56 -0.52 -7.91
CA ALA A 106 -7.22 -1.66 -7.05
C ALA A 106 -6.55 -1.22 -5.73
N MET A 107 -5.64 -0.25 -5.80
CA MET A 107 -4.99 0.32 -4.63
C MET A 107 -5.97 1.07 -3.72
N ILE A 108 -6.86 1.89 -4.29
CA ILE A 108 -7.95 2.56 -3.57
C ILE A 108 -8.85 1.54 -2.88
N ALA A 109 -9.24 0.46 -3.57
CA ALA A 109 -10.09 -0.58 -3.01
C ALA A 109 -9.47 -1.27 -1.80
N GLY A 110 -8.18 -1.61 -1.85
CA GLY A 110 -7.53 -2.18 -0.68
C GLY A 110 -7.28 -1.17 0.44
N PHE A 111 -6.99 0.10 0.11
CA PHE A 111 -6.94 1.16 1.13
C PHE A 111 -8.31 1.30 1.82
N ARG A 112 -9.42 1.13 1.10
CA ARG A 112 -10.80 1.18 1.64
C ARG A 112 -11.06 0.09 2.66
N ARG A 113 -10.56 -1.11 2.39
CA ARG A 113 -10.67 -2.26 3.31
C ARG A 113 -10.08 -1.97 4.68
N HIS A 114 -8.99 -1.20 4.75
CA HIS A 114 -8.24 -0.91 5.97
C HIS A 114 -8.16 0.59 6.31
N ARG A 115 -9.16 1.37 5.86
CA ARG A 115 -9.08 2.84 5.84
C ARG A 115 -8.71 3.46 7.18
N TYR A 116 -9.33 2.98 8.26
CA TYR A 116 -9.17 3.57 9.59
C TYR A 116 -7.77 3.33 10.13
N LEU A 117 -7.25 2.12 9.93
CA LEU A 117 -5.89 1.76 10.31
C LEU A 117 -4.85 2.57 9.52
N LEU A 118 -5.03 2.73 8.21
CA LEU A 118 -4.07 3.44 7.36
C LEU A 118 -4.08 4.95 7.60
N LEU A 119 -5.25 5.53 7.93
CA LEU A 119 -5.34 6.92 8.40
C LEU A 119 -4.64 7.11 9.75
N ALA A 120 -4.86 6.20 10.70
CA ALA A 120 -4.15 6.21 11.99
C ALA A 120 -2.63 6.05 11.81
N LEU A 121 -2.19 5.19 10.89
CA LEU A 121 -0.77 5.04 10.53
C LEU A 121 -0.19 6.35 10.03
N SER A 122 -0.89 7.03 9.10
CA SER A 122 -0.45 8.29 8.51
C SER A 122 -0.38 9.41 9.55
N GLU A 123 -1.36 9.48 10.45
CA GLU A 123 -1.39 10.42 11.57
C GLU A 123 -0.21 10.19 12.53
N VAL A 124 -0.04 8.96 13.01
CA VAL A 124 0.99 8.61 13.98
C VAL A 124 2.39 8.75 13.39
N ALA A 125 2.57 8.47 12.09
CA ALA A 125 3.84 8.65 11.38
C ALA A 125 4.36 10.10 11.42
N ALA A 126 3.49 11.09 11.63
CA ALA A 126 3.88 12.50 11.70
C ALA A 126 4.65 12.87 12.98
N TYR A 127 4.51 12.10 14.07
CA TYR A 127 5.12 12.41 15.37
C TYR A 127 5.82 11.23 16.06
N ASP A 128 5.50 9.98 15.71
CA ASP A 128 6.23 8.80 16.21
C ASP A 128 7.39 8.46 15.28
N ARG A 129 8.60 8.33 15.85
CA ARG A 129 9.83 8.08 15.08
C ARG A 129 9.82 6.72 14.39
N ASP A 130 9.39 5.66 15.08
CA ASP A 130 9.44 4.28 14.57
C ASP A 130 8.39 4.09 13.48
N VAL A 131 7.17 4.59 13.70
CA VAL A 131 6.10 4.56 12.70
C VAL A 131 6.45 5.43 11.50
N GLY A 132 7.01 6.62 11.72
CA GLY A 132 7.47 7.49 10.64
C GLY A 132 8.61 6.88 9.82
N ALA A 133 9.56 6.18 10.46
CA ALA A 133 10.62 5.47 9.76
C ALA A 133 10.07 4.31 8.90
N TYR A 134 9.13 3.55 9.45
CA TYR A 134 8.42 2.52 8.71
C TYR A 134 7.70 3.09 7.48
N TRP A 135 6.90 4.16 7.65
CA TRP A 135 6.17 4.77 6.53
C TRP A 135 7.11 5.30 5.44
N ARG A 136 8.18 6.02 5.82
CA ARG A 136 9.18 6.50 4.87
C ARG A 136 9.85 5.37 4.09
N ALA A 137 10.19 4.27 4.75
CA ALA A 137 10.77 3.11 4.07
C ALA A 137 9.79 2.51 3.05
N ARG A 138 8.50 2.39 3.39
CA ARG A 138 7.46 1.88 2.49
C ARG A 138 7.27 2.80 1.28
N VAL A 139 7.20 4.10 1.48
CA VAL A 139 7.09 5.10 0.40
C VAL A 139 8.33 5.05 -0.50
N ALA A 140 9.53 4.97 0.08
CA ALA A 140 10.78 4.88 -0.68
C ALA A 140 10.82 3.64 -1.59
N THR A 141 10.41 2.46 -1.09
CA THR A 141 10.30 1.25 -1.91
C THR A 141 9.38 1.47 -3.11
N PHE A 142 8.21 2.09 -2.90
CA PHE A 142 7.28 2.37 -4.00
C PHE A 142 7.85 3.38 -5.00
N THR A 143 8.47 4.44 -4.51
CA THR A 143 9.14 5.43 -5.36
C THR A 143 10.22 4.79 -6.24
N GLU A 144 11.03 3.87 -5.70
CA GLU A 144 12.04 3.19 -6.51
C GLU A 144 11.47 2.27 -7.58
N MET A 145 10.32 1.62 -7.32
CA MET A 145 9.64 0.84 -8.36
C MET A 145 9.12 1.72 -9.50
N VAL A 146 8.55 2.89 -9.17
CA VAL A 146 8.13 3.86 -10.17
C VAL A 146 9.33 4.40 -10.94
N ARG A 147 10.44 4.71 -10.26
CA ARG A 147 11.69 5.18 -10.86
C ARG A 147 12.25 4.17 -11.86
N ALA A 148 12.39 2.91 -11.46
CA ALA A 148 12.89 1.84 -12.32
C ALA A 148 12.01 1.66 -13.58
N ARG A 149 10.69 1.81 -13.43
CA ARG A 149 9.77 1.78 -14.57
C ARG A 149 10.00 2.93 -15.54
N LEU A 150 10.09 4.17 -15.02
CA LEU A 150 10.34 5.37 -15.82
C LEU A 150 11.71 5.31 -16.51
N GLU A 151 12.74 4.76 -15.87
CA GLU A 151 14.04 4.52 -16.48
C GLU A 151 13.96 3.56 -17.67
N SER A 152 13.20 2.47 -17.52
CA SER A 152 12.94 1.51 -18.61
C SER A 152 12.16 2.15 -19.77
N ASP A 153 11.11 2.92 -19.47
CA ASP A 153 10.32 3.61 -20.49
C ASP A 153 11.13 4.70 -21.21
N ARG A 154 12.04 5.39 -20.52
CA ARG A 154 13.01 6.33 -21.12
C ARG A 154 14.02 5.63 -22.02
N ALA A 155 14.59 4.50 -21.58
CA ALA A 155 15.51 3.72 -22.40
C ALA A 155 14.84 3.17 -23.68
N ALA A 156 13.53 2.92 -23.62
CA ALA A 156 12.72 2.50 -24.76
C ALA A 156 12.20 3.67 -25.64
N GLY A 157 12.54 4.93 -25.31
CA GLY A 157 12.07 6.11 -26.05
C GLY A 157 10.56 6.36 -25.94
N ARG A 158 9.91 5.85 -24.89
CA ARG A 158 8.46 5.95 -24.68
C ARG A 158 8.02 7.22 -23.94
N VAL A 159 8.95 7.99 -23.40
CA VAL A 159 8.71 9.22 -22.64
C VAL A 159 9.55 10.37 -23.19
N GLY A 160 9.20 11.62 -22.86
CA GLY A 160 9.95 12.80 -23.26
C GLY A 160 11.42 12.75 -22.81
N ALA A 161 12.32 13.32 -23.63
CA ALA A 161 13.76 13.32 -23.35
C ALA A 161 14.14 14.13 -22.09
N ASP A 162 13.33 15.14 -21.76
CA ASP A 162 13.55 16.02 -20.60
C ASP A 162 12.98 15.43 -19.30
N LEU A 163 12.28 14.29 -19.35
CA LEU A 163 11.74 13.63 -18.16
C LEU A 163 12.89 13.07 -17.29
N ASP A 164 12.96 13.53 -16.05
CA ASP A 164 13.82 12.95 -15.00
C ASP A 164 13.04 11.83 -14.26
N PRO A 165 13.43 10.55 -14.41
CA PRO A 165 12.76 9.44 -13.75
C PRO A 165 12.73 9.53 -12.22
N ALA A 166 13.78 10.06 -11.60
CA ALA A 166 13.89 10.13 -10.15
C ALA A 166 12.95 11.21 -9.60
N ALA A 167 13.01 12.42 -10.16
CA ALA A 167 12.15 13.52 -9.74
C ALA A 167 10.67 13.20 -10.01
N THR A 168 10.36 12.67 -11.20
CA THR A 168 8.99 12.31 -11.57
C THR A 168 8.44 11.19 -10.69
N ALA A 169 9.24 10.18 -10.33
CA ALA A 169 8.79 9.12 -9.42
C ALA A 169 8.38 9.66 -8.03
N VAL A 170 9.14 10.61 -7.49
CA VAL A 170 8.81 11.29 -6.21
C VAL A 170 7.49 12.06 -6.33
N VAL A 171 7.30 12.83 -7.40
CA VAL A 171 6.08 13.60 -7.64
C VAL A 171 4.86 12.67 -7.76
N LEU A 172 4.95 11.63 -8.58
CA LEU A 172 3.84 10.70 -8.81
C LEU A 172 3.46 9.95 -7.51
N THR A 173 4.45 9.47 -6.76
CA THR A 173 4.23 8.77 -5.49
C THR A 173 3.55 9.69 -4.48
N SER A 174 4.05 10.92 -4.34
CA SER A 174 3.53 11.90 -3.38
C SER A 174 2.12 12.36 -3.74
N MET A 175 1.84 12.57 -5.04
CA MET A 175 0.53 12.93 -5.55
C MET A 175 -0.50 11.85 -5.20
N VAL A 176 -0.18 10.59 -5.49
CA VAL A 176 -1.06 9.45 -5.24
C VAL A 176 -1.33 9.26 -3.74
N GLU A 177 -0.27 9.24 -2.92
CA GLU A 177 -0.35 9.08 -1.47
C GLU A 177 -1.22 10.17 -0.83
N ARG A 178 -0.98 11.43 -1.20
CA ARG A 178 -1.74 12.56 -0.67
C ARG A 178 -3.19 12.55 -1.14
N SER A 179 -3.46 12.27 -2.41
CA SER A 179 -4.81 12.21 -2.95
C SER A 179 -5.67 11.15 -2.28
N ILE A 180 -5.12 9.94 -2.05
CA ILE A 180 -5.83 8.88 -1.33
C ILE A 180 -6.06 9.28 0.12
N THR A 181 -5.04 9.81 0.81
CA THR A 181 -5.19 10.27 2.19
C THR A 181 -6.32 11.30 2.33
N VAL A 182 -6.36 12.32 1.46
CA VAL A 182 -7.41 13.35 1.46
C VAL A 182 -8.79 12.74 1.24
N ALA A 183 -8.96 11.94 0.18
CA ALA A 183 -10.25 11.34 -0.17
C ALA A 183 -10.81 10.39 0.90
N PHE A 184 -9.96 9.91 1.81
CA PHE A 184 -10.34 8.97 2.86
C PHE A 184 -10.48 9.65 4.22
N SER A 185 -9.82 10.79 4.43
CA SER A 185 -9.89 11.59 5.65
C SER A 185 -11.12 12.49 5.75
N ALA A 186 -11.74 12.84 4.63
CA ALA A 186 -12.88 13.75 4.57
C ALA A 186 -13.90 13.27 3.54
N ASP A 187 -15.17 13.63 3.74
CA ASP A 187 -16.18 13.48 2.69
C ASP A 187 -15.93 14.54 1.61
N THR A 188 -15.34 14.09 0.50
CA THR A 188 -15.04 14.94 -0.65
C THR A 188 -16.19 14.96 -1.66
N GLY A 189 -17.20 14.11 -1.51
CA GLY A 189 -18.22 13.85 -2.53
C GLY A 189 -17.70 13.12 -3.79
N ILE A 190 -16.42 12.73 -3.83
CA ILE A 190 -15.79 12.06 -4.99
C ILE A 190 -15.80 10.55 -4.77
N GLY A 191 -16.32 9.79 -5.74
CA GLY A 191 -16.32 8.34 -5.67
C GLY A 191 -14.95 7.71 -5.95
N ASP A 192 -14.68 6.54 -5.38
CA ASP A 192 -13.43 5.78 -5.57
C ASP A 192 -13.06 5.58 -7.06
N THR A 193 -14.07 5.32 -7.91
CA THR A 193 -13.87 5.15 -9.36
C THR A 193 -13.49 6.45 -10.06
N GLU A 194 -14.07 7.57 -9.65
CA GLU A 194 -13.78 8.89 -10.22
C GLU A 194 -12.37 9.34 -9.84
N LEU A 195 -12.00 9.14 -8.57
CA LEU A 195 -10.65 9.39 -8.09
C LEU A 195 -9.62 8.54 -8.86
N ALA A 196 -9.90 7.25 -9.05
CA ALA A 196 -9.03 6.35 -9.81
C ALA A 196 -8.83 6.81 -11.25
N ARG A 197 -9.91 7.23 -11.94
CA ARG A 197 -9.81 7.77 -13.30
C ARG A 197 -9.03 9.08 -13.36
N ALA A 198 -9.25 9.98 -12.40
CA ALA A 198 -8.56 11.27 -12.34
C ALA A 198 -7.05 11.08 -12.12
N LEU A 199 -6.66 10.28 -11.13
CA LEU A 199 -5.26 9.93 -10.88
C LEU A 199 -4.65 9.19 -12.07
N GLY A 200 -5.34 8.20 -12.64
CA GLY A 200 -4.87 7.47 -13.81
C GLY A 200 -4.63 8.39 -15.01
N ARG A 201 -5.53 9.35 -15.26
CA ARG A 201 -5.35 10.38 -16.29
C ARG A 201 -4.15 11.28 -16.00
N ALA A 202 -4.01 11.77 -14.77
CA ALA A 202 -2.92 12.66 -14.38
C ALA A 202 -1.56 11.97 -14.54
N ILE A 203 -1.41 10.75 -14.03
CA ILE A 203 -0.20 9.94 -14.17
C ILE A 203 0.12 9.72 -15.66
N TRP A 204 -0.88 9.33 -16.46
CA TRP A 204 -0.68 9.09 -17.89
C TRP A 204 -0.13 10.33 -18.62
N LEU A 205 -0.72 11.50 -18.36
CA LEU A 205 -0.30 12.74 -19.02
C LEU A 205 1.06 13.22 -18.52
N VAL A 206 1.38 13.04 -17.25
CA VAL A 206 2.71 13.41 -16.70
C VAL A 206 3.82 12.53 -17.30
N VAL A 207 3.54 11.25 -17.53
CA VAL A 207 4.57 10.31 -18.02
C VAL A 207 4.69 10.29 -19.54
N TYR A 208 3.56 10.37 -20.25
CA TYR A 208 3.50 10.14 -21.70
C TYR A 208 2.94 11.31 -22.51
N GLY A 209 2.56 12.42 -21.86
CA GLY A 209 1.89 13.55 -22.54
C GLY A 209 2.78 14.30 -23.53
N ASP A 210 4.09 14.22 -23.35
CA ASP A 210 5.14 14.80 -24.20
C ASP A 210 6.00 13.72 -24.88
N ALA A 211 5.50 12.47 -24.91
CA ALA A 211 6.21 11.37 -25.56
C ALA A 211 6.48 11.73 -27.03
N PRO A 212 7.68 11.45 -27.55
CA PRO A 212 8.02 11.77 -28.94
C PRO A 212 7.01 11.11 -29.87
N ASP A 213 6.49 11.89 -30.84
CA ASP A 213 5.63 11.35 -31.88
C ASP A 213 6.32 10.12 -32.47
N ALA A 214 5.60 9.00 -32.55
CA ALA A 214 6.07 7.84 -33.29
C ALA A 214 6.19 8.28 -34.76
N GLY A 215 7.38 8.74 -35.14
CA GLY A 215 7.68 9.13 -36.51
C GLY A 215 7.25 7.99 -37.45
N PRO A 216 6.76 8.31 -38.66
CA PRO A 216 6.18 7.31 -39.54
C PRO A 216 7.15 6.16 -39.74
N THR A 217 6.74 4.94 -39.35
CA THR A 217 7.40 3.69 -39.72
C THR A 217 7.57 3.69 -41.24
N ARG A 218 8.83 3.79 -41.70
CA ARG A 218 9.20 3.58 -43.09
C ARG A 218 9.15 2.10 -43.44
#